data_AF-I4W1Q1-F1
#
_entry.id   AF-I4W1Q1-F1
#
_cell.length_a   1.000
_cell.length_b   1.000
_cell.length_c   1.000
_cell.angle_alpha   90.00
_cell.angle_beta   90.00
_cell.angle_gamma   90.00
#
_symmetry.space_group_name_H-M   'P 1'
#
loop_
_entity.id
_entity.type
_entity.pdbx_description
1 polymer ?
#
loop_
_entity_poly.entity_id
_entity_poly.type
_entity_poly.pdbx_seq_one_letter_code
_entity_poly.pdbx_strand_id
1 'polypeptide(L)'
;AAGQRGYSVVYANAAALPDPAKLAAADPAALAVVTSQYHTGLVLLGQLKQGGADWTLVSGGKTQQWTDQAPGTDILLGNAGNAMADRVGRQLNVIGGGTVEGKLWVSGLNSAMDYANMLATLRADPSVLKATTLGAQDDGALLDVKINLPLSALAADLTANGRLLQAPVHDGADVSLRWLH
;
A
#
# COMPACT_ATOMS: atom_id res chain seq x y z
N ALA A 1 21.94 1.88 7.65
CA ALA A 1 20.55 2.35 7.58
C ALA A 1 19.66 1.35 6.83
N ALA A 2 19.55 1.38 5.49
CA ALA A 2 18.64 0.50 4.75
C ALA A 2 18.95 -1.02 4.87
N GLY A 3 20.23 -1.41 4.84
CA GLY A 3 20.65 -2.81 5.09
C GLY A 3 20.30 -3.31 6.50
N GLN A 4 20.28 -2.43 7.50
CA GLN A 4 19.87 -2.78 8.86
C GLN A 4 18.35 -2.91 9.01
N ARG A 5 17.59 -2.49 7.99
CA ARG A 5 16.13 -2.63 7.89
C ARG A 5 15.72 -3.80 6.96
N GLY A 6 16.68 -4.64 6.56
CA GLY A 6 16.43 -5.85 5.75
C GLY A 6 16.46 -5.65 4.23
N TYR A 7 16.82 -4.47 3.74
CA TYR A 7 16.92 -4.20 2.30
C TYR A 7 18.33 -4.49 1.77
N SER A 8 18.44 -5.24 0.67
CA SER A 8 19.71 -5.39 -0.05
C SER A 8 20.02 -4.08 -0.80
N VAL A 9 21.14 -3.44 -0.45
CA VAL A 9 21.59 -2.20 -1.09
C VAL A 9 22.74 -2.53 -2.02
N VAL A 10 22.52 -2.31 -3.31
CA VAL A 10 23.57 -2.44 -4.34
C VAL A 10 23.90 -1.04 -4.83
N TYR A 11 25.18 -0.66 -4.72
CA TYR A 11 25.68 0.53 -5.37
C TYR A 11 25.84 0.24 -6.85
N ALA A 12 25.19 1.04 -7.68
CA ALA A 12 25.23 0.85 -9.11
C ALA A 12 26.62 1.14 -9.67
N ASN A 13 27.03 0.35 -10.67
CA ASN A 13 28.26 0.59 -11.40
C ASN A 13 28.08 1.81 -12.33
N ALA A 14 28.82 2.88 -12.09
CA ALA A 14 28.75 4.12 -12.87
C ALA A 14 29.01 3.92 -14.37
N ALA A 15 29.76 2.88 -14.77
CA ALA A 15 30.05 2.61 -16.19
C ALA A 15 28.88 1.94 -16.95
N ALA A 16 27.89 1.40 -16.24
CA ALA A 16 26.79 0.59 -16.82
C ALA A 16 25.40 1.17 -16.55
N LEU A 17 25.33 2.36 -15.94
CA LEU A 17 24.08 3.00 -15.54
C LEU A 17 23.40 3.72 -16.72
N PRO A 18 22.08 3.59 -16.86
CA PRO A 18 21.28 4.50 -17.68
C PRO A 18 21.42 5.95 -17.20
N ASP A 19 21.10 6.89 -18.09
CA ASP A 19 21.08 8.31 -17.78
C ASP A 19 20.28 8.61 -16.48
N PRO A 20 20.91 9.18 -15.44
CA PRO A 20 20.26 9.50 -14.18
C PRO A 20 19.03 10.41 -14.33
N ALA A 21 19.01 11.30 -15.33
CA ALA A 21 17.85 12.16 -15.59
C ALA A 21 16.65 11.35 -16.10
N LYS A 22 16.90 10.35 -16.96
CA LYS A 22 15.87 9.43 -17.44
C LYS A 22 15.35 8.54 -16.33
N LEU A 23 16.24 8.07 -15.45
CA LEU A 23 15.84 7.32 -14.26
C LEU A 23 14.99 8.18 -13.32
N ALA A 24 15.39 9.41 -13.03
CA ALA A 24 14.62 10.34 -12.20
C ALA A 24 13.24 10.68 -12.78
N ALA A 25 13.09 10.62 -14.10
CA ALA A 25 11.82 10.78 -14.81
C ALA A 25 10.98 9.48 -14.90
N ALA A 26 11.44 8.38 -14.30
CA ALA A 26 10.83 7.05 -14.41
C ALA A 26 10.65 6.55 -15.86
N ASP A 27 11.62 6.87 -16.74
CA ASP A 27 11.61 6.41 -18.13
C ASP A 27 11.56 4.87 -18.20
N PRO A 28 10.57 4.28 -18.90
CA PRO A 28 10.38 2.83 -18.93
C PRO A 28 11.59 2.06 -19.48
N ALA A 29 12.31 2.61 -20.47
CA ALA A 29 13.47 1.94 -21.06
C ALA A 29 14.67 1.96 -20.12
N ALA A 30 14.92 3.08 -19.44
CA ALA A 30 15.96 3.19 -18.43
C ALA A 30 15.67 2.27 -17.23
N LEU A 31 14.41 2.19 -16.78
CA LEU A 31 14.01 1.29 -15.69
C LEU A 31 14.10 -0.18 -16.07
N ALA A 32 13.81 -0.55 -17.32
CA ALA A 32 13.95 -1.92 -17.81
C ALA A 32 15.42 -2.40 -17.76
N VAL A 33 16.38 -1.51 -18.07
CA VAL A 33 17.81 -1.81 -17.95
C VAL A 33 18.21 -2.02 -16.49
N VAL A 34 17.71 -1.21 -15.56
CA VAL A 34 17.99 -1.41 -14.13
C VAL A 34 17.34 -2.70 -13.61
N THR A 35 16.11 -2.97 -14.03
CA THR A 35 15.38 -4.18 -13.66
C THR A 35 16.10 -5.43 -14.15
N SER A 36 16.64 -5.43 -15.38
CA SER A 36 17.37 -6.58 -15.92
C SER A 36 18.76 -6.76 -15.29
N GLN A 37 19.49 -5.68 -15.02
CA GLN A 37 20.83 -5.77 -14.44
C GLN A 37 20.81 -6.08 -12.94
N TYR A 38 19.92 -5.44 -12.19
CA TYR A 38 19.93 -5.45 -10.73
C TYR A 38 18.72 -6.16 -10.12
N HIS A 39 17.81 -6.69 -10.95
CA HIS A 39 16.62 -7.44 -10.52
C HIS A 39 15.74 -6.65 -9.55
N THR A 40 15.66 -5.33 -9.73
CA THR A 40 14.92 -4.41 -8.86
C THR A 40 14.14 -3.38 -9.66
N GLY A 41 12.91 -3.10 -9.20
CA GLY A 41 12.10 -1.95 -9.64
C GLY A 41 12.23 -0.72 -8.73
N LEU A 42 13.15 -0.76 -7.77
CA LEU A 42 13.42 0.30 -6.78
C LEU A 42 14.77 0.95 -7.05
N VAL A 43 14.77 2.27 -7.26
CA VAL A 43 15.98 3.06 -7.52
C VAL A 43 15.97 4.32 -6.67
N LEU A 44 17.02 4.54 -5.87
CA LEU A 44 17.24 5.79 -5.14
C LEU A 44 18.35 6.60 -5.82
N LEU A 45 18.01 7.79 -6.28
CA LEU A 45 18.95 8.76 -6.85
C LEU A 45 19.15 9.91 -5.87
N GLY A 46 20.39 10.39 -5.75
CA GLY A 46 20.74 11.54 -4.92
C GLY A 46 21.61 12.53 -5.66
N GLN A 47 21.20 13.79 -5.64
CA GLN A 47 22.02 14.93 -6.08
C GLN A 47 22.52 15.65 -4.84
N LEU A 48 23.83 15.55 -4.58
CA LEU A 48 24.45 16.23 -3.45
C LEU A 48 24.67 17.71 -3.79
N LYS A 49 24.32 18.58 -2.83
CA LYS A 49 24.59 20.02 -2.86
C LYS A 49 25.33 20.44 -1.60
N GLN A 50 25.81 21.67 -1.56
CA GLN A 50 26.55 22.16 -0.40
C GLN A 50 25.63 22.18 0.84
N GLY A 51 25.91 21.31 1.82
CA GLY A 51 25.14 21.18 3.06
C GLY A 51 23.78 20.45 2.92
N GLY A 52 23.52 19.78 1.79
CA GLY A 52 22.27 19.05 1.61
C GLY A 52 22.24 18.12 0.41
N ALA A 53 21.10 17.49 0.16
CA ALA A 53 20.90 16.61 -0.98
C ALA A 53 19.44 16.62 -1.45
N ASP A 54 19.25 16.48 -2.76
CA ASP A 54 17.96 16.26 -3.38
C ASP A 54 17.86 14.78 -3.78
N TRP A 55 16.86 14.10 -3.24
CA TRP A 55 16.67 12.66 -3.40
C TRP A 55 15.46 12.38 -4.27
N THR A 56 15.58 11.41 -5.16
CA THR A 56 14.49 10.87 -5.97
C THR A 56 14.44 9.36 -5.79
N LEU A 57 13.33 8.85 -5.25
CA LEU A 57 13.03 7.42 -5.22
C LEU A 57 12.09 7.09 -6.38
N VAL A 58 12.45 6.08 -7.17
CA VAL A 58 11.64 5.52 -8.24
C VAL A 58 11.22 4.12 -7.83
N SER A 59 9.91 3.86 -7.86
CA SER A 59 9.31 2.60 -7.44
C SER A 59 8.12 2.25 -8.32
N GLY A 60 8.25 1.20 -9.14
CA GLY A 60 7.17 0.74 -10.02
C GLY A 60 6.64 1.82 -10.97
N GLY A 61 7.52 2.68 -11.48
CA GLY A 61 7.18 3.80 -12.37
C GLY A 61 6.67 5.07 -11.68
N LYS A 62 6.53 5.07 -10.34
CA LYS A 62 6.20 6.28 -9.56
C LYS A 62 7.46 6.92 -9.00
N THR A 63 7.50 8.24 -8.99
CA THR A 63 8.62 9.03 -8.44
C THR A 63 8.22 9.71 -7.14
N GLN A 64 9.14 9.75 -6.19
CA GLN A 64 9.00 10.50 -4.94
C GLN A 64 10.26 11.32 -4.73
N GLN A 65 10.09 12.62 -4.49
CA GLN A 65 11.20 13.54 -4.31
C GLN A 65 11.19 14.13 -2.91
N TRP A 66 12.37 14.30 -2.32
CA TRP A 66 12.54 15.04 -1.09
C TRP A 66 13.92 15.66 -1.00
N THR A 67 14.06 16.64 -0.13
CA THR A 67 15.33 17.29 0.15
C THR A 67 15.75 16.95 1.58
N ASP A 68 17.06 16.90 1.80
CA ASP A 68 17.64 16.69 3.13
C ASP A 68 18.83 17.61 3.35
N GLN A 69 19.12 17.92 4.61
CA GLN A 69 20.23 18.77 5.04
C GLN A 69 20.97 18.12 6.19
N ALA A 70 22.28 17.99 6.05
CA ALA A 70 23.14 17.47 7.11
C ALA A 70 24.58 17.96 6.94
N PRO A 71 25.36 18.03 8.04
CA PRO A 71 26.73 18.55 8.00
C PRO A 71 27.74 17.62 7.33
N GLY A 72 27.36 16.39 6.98
CA GLY A 72 28.23 15.38 6.37
C GLY A 72 27.52 14.52 5.34
N THR A 73 28.23 14.12 4.28
CA THR A 73 27.70 13.29 3.18
C THR A 73 27.33 11.88 3.64
N ASP A 74 28.06 11.33 4.59
CA ASP A 74 27.78 10.06 5.25
C ASP A 74 26.45 10.10 6.02
N ILE A 75 26.18 11.21 6.72
CA ILE A 75 24.92 11.45 7.42
C ILE A 75 23.77 11.62 6.42
N LEU A 76 23.98 12.38 5.34
CA LEU A 76 23.01 12.54 4.26
C LEU A 76 22.63 11.19 3.64
N LEU A 77 23.61 10.32 3.40
CA LEU A 77 23.36 8.99 2.81
C LEU A 77 22.65 8.06 3.80
N GLY A 78 23.00 8.13 5.09
CA GLY A 78 22.31 7.41 6.17
C GLY A 78 20.84 7.82 6.29
N ASN A 79 20.57 9.14 6.30
CA ASN A 79 19.24 9.70 6.32
C ASN A 79 18.44 9.31 5.08
N ALA A 80 19.04 9.39 3.89
CA ALA A 80 18.41 8.99 2.64
C ALA A 80 17.99 7.52 2.66
N GLY A 81 18.84 6.63 3.19
CA GLY A 81 18.53 5.22 3.34
C GLY A 81 17.37 4.97 4.31
N ASN A 82 17.29 5.69 5.44
CA ASN A 82 16.16 5.60 6.36
C ASN A 82 14.88 6.13 5.71
N ALA A 83 14.96 7.29 5.06
CA ALA A 83 13.81 7.95 4.45
C ALA A 83 13.30 7.17 3.22
N MET A 84 14.18 6.45 2.52
CA MET A 84 13.83 5.49 1.48
C MET A 84 13.13 4.27 2.09
N ALA A 85 13.69 3.66 3.14
CA ALA A 85 13.06 2.54 3.84
C ALA A 85 11.68 2.90 4.40
N ASP A 86 11.48 4.11 4.91
CA ASP A 86 10.17 4.59 5.38
C ASP A 86 9.19 4.87 4.24
N ARG A 87 9.67 5.24 3.05
CA ARG A 87 8.82 5.51 1.88
C ARG A 87 8.44 4.23 1.13
N VAL A 88 9.42 3.36 0.89
CA VAL A 88 9.18 2.00 0.41
C VAL A 88 8.33 1.26 1.43
N GLY A 89 8.66 1.37 2.72
CA GLY A 89 7.86 0.85 3.81
C GLY A 89 6.45 1.40 3.79
N ARG A 90 6.22 2.70 3.59
CA ARG A 90 4.87 3.27 3.42
C ARG A 90 4.17 2.79 2.16
N GLN A 91 4.86 2.70 1.02
CA GLN A 91 4.30 2.30 -0.27
C GLN A 91 3.92 0.81 -0.28
N LEU A 92 4.74 -0.02 0.35
CA LEU A 92 4.48 -1.42 0.62
C LEU A 92 3.51 -1.60 1.81
N ASN A 93 3.46 -0.67 2.78
CA ASN A 93 2.45 -0.65 3.85
C ASN A 93 1.08 -0.18 3.36
N VAL A 94 0.95 0.48 2.19
CA VAL A 94 -0.35 0.60 1.53
C VAL A 94 -0.83 -0.76 0.99
N ILE A 95 0.07 -1.75 0.93
CA ILE A 95 -0.21 -3.16 0.64
C ILE A 95 -0.12 -4.01 1.94
N GLY A 96 0.12 -3.41 3.10
CA GLY A 96 -0.01 -4.07 4.39
C GLY A 96 0.49 -3.23 5.58
N GLY A 97 -0.41 -2.71 6.42
CA GLY A 97 -0.02 -2.21 7.75
C GLY A 97 -0.34 -0.76 8.08
N GLY A 98 -1.38 -0.18 7.48
CA GLY A 98 -2.20 0.81 8.16
C GLY A 98 -3.48 0.12 8.58
N THR A 99 -3.81 0.13 9.88
CA THR A 99 -5.14 -0.30 10.24
C THR A 99 -6.15 0.74 9.77
N VAL A 100 -7.00 0.37 8.82
CA VAL A 100 -8.07 1.21 8.28
C VAL A 100 -9.33 0.90 9.07
N GLU A 101 -9.98 1.96 9.58
CA GLU A 101 -11.32 1.86 10.15
C GLU A 101 -12.29 2.46 9.11
N GLY A 102 -13.42 1.79 8.91
CA GLY A 102 -14.42 2.23 7.92
C GLY A 102 -15.76 1.54 8.11
N LYS A 103 -16.78 2.08 7.45
CA LYS A 103 -18.15 1.61 7.53
C LYS A 103 -18.50 0.74 6.34
N LEU A 104 -18.87 -0.50 6.60
CA LEU A 104 -19.29 -1.48 5.62
C LEU A 104 -20.79 -1.73 5.74
N TRP A 105 -21.53 -1.50 4.65
CA TRP A 105 -22.92 -1.96 4.54
C TRP A 105 -22.96 -3.33 3.86
N VAL A 106 -23.70 -4.28 4.45
CA VAL A 106 -23.97 -5.58 3.82
C VAL A 106 -25.47 -5.82 3.75
N SER A 107 -26.01 -5.85 2.53
CA SER A 107 -27.42 -6.15 2.19
C SER A 107 -27.63 -7.64 1.87
N GLY A 108 -28.88 -8.08 1.68
CA GLY A 108 -29.21 -9.47 1.36
C GLY A 108 -29.21 -10.44 2.55
N LEU A 109 -29.30 -9.92 3.78
CA LEU A 109 -29.36 -10.67 5.02
C LEU A 109 -30.81 -10.97 5.39
N ASN A 110 -31.36 -12.07 4.85
CA ASN A 110 -32.77 -12.42 5.02
C ASN A 110 -33.07 -13.16 6.33
N SER A 111 -32.02 -13.58 7.05
CA SER A 111 -32.16 -14.34 8.29
C SER A 111 -31.01 -14.07 9.27
N ALA A 112 -31.24 -14.39 10.55
CA ALA A 112 -30.18 -14.36 11.56
C ALA A 112 -29.00 -15.29 11.20
N MET A 113 -29.28 -16.37 10.45
CA MET A 113 -28.26 -17.29 9.97
C MET A 113 -27.41 -16.67 8.86
N ASP A 114 -28.01 -15.92 7.95
CA ASP A 114 -27.26 -15.15 6.93
C ASP A 114 -26.33 -14.14 7.57
N TYR A 115 -26.82 -13.41 8.58
CA TYR A 115 -25.99 -12.47 9.35
C TYR A 115 -24.83 -13.19 10.07
N ALA A 116 -25.10 -14.33 10.71
CA ALA A 116 -24.06 -15.11 11.38
C ALA A 116 -22.99 -15.62 10.40
N ASN A 117 -23.41 -16.13 9.24
CA ASN A 117 -22.51 -16.63 8.19
C ASN A 117 -21.69 -15.49 7.55
N MET A 118 -22.31 -14.34 7.32
CA MET A 118 -21.64 -13.14 6.84
C MET A 118 -20.57 -12.67 7.82
N LEU A 119 -20.90 -12.57 9.12
CA LEU A 119 -19.95 -12.15 10.13
C LEU A 119 -18.83 -13.18 10.33
N ALA A 120 -19.13 -14.47 10.21
CA ALA A 120 -18.13 -15.53 10.23
C ALA A 120 -17.17 -15.42 9.03
N THR A 121 -17.70 -15.10 7.84
CA THR A 121 -16.89 -14.89 6.62
C THR A 121 -15.96 -13.70 6.78
N LEU A 122 -16.47 -12.57 7.28
CA LEU A 122 -15.64 -11.39 7.57
C LEU A 122 -14.55 -11.70 8.59
N ARG A 123 -14.85 -12.45 9.65
CA ARG A 123 -13.85 -12.81 10.69
C ARG A 123 -12.84 -13.86 10.25
N ALA A 124 -13.19 -14.68 9.25
CA ALA A 124 -12.29 -15.67 8.68
C ALA A 124 -11.26 -15.04 7.73
N ASP A 125 -11.55 -13.84 7.21
CA ASP A 125 -10.63 -13.08 6.38
C ASP A 125 -9.45 -12.54 7.23
N PRO A 126 -8.19 -12.93 6.94
CA PRO A 126 -7.01 -12.47 7.68
C PRO A 126 -6.81 -10.95 7.67
N SER A 127 -7.49 -10.28 6.74
CA SER A 127 -7.41 -8.84 6.55
C SER A 127 -8.31 -8.06 7.49
N VAL A 128 -9.32 -8.72 8.07
CA VAL A 128 -10.28 -8.13 9.00
C VAL A 128 -9.81 -8.35 10.44
N LEU A 129 -9.40 -7.27 11.09
CA LEU A 129 -8.95 -7.28 12.48
C LEU A 129 -10.13 -7.19 13.46
N LYS A 130 -11.19 -6.47 13.08
CA LYS A 130 -12.42 -6.32 13.87
C LYS A 130 -13.61 -6.04 12.95
N ALA A 131 -14.77 -6.56 13.32
CA ALA A 131 -16.05 -6.20 12.73
C ALA A 131 -17.08 -6.05 13.85
N THR A 132 -17.66 -4.85 13.97
CA THR A 132 -18.64 -4.48 15.00
C THR A 132 -19.90 -3.97 14.33
N THR A 133 -21.06 -4.55 14.65
CA THR A 133 -22.33 -4.10 14.06
C THR A 133 -22.78 -2.81 14.73
N LEU A 134 -22.98 -1.76 13.93
CA LEU A 134 -23.48 -0.46 14.37
C LEU A 134 -25.02 -0.41 14.35
N GLY A 135 -25.63 -1.12 13.42
CA GLY A 135 -27.08 -1.18 13.27
C GLY A 135 -27.50 -2.11 12.14
N ALA A 136 -28.78 -2.42 12.09
CA ALA A 136 -29.41 -3.15 11.00
C ALA A 136 -30.62 -2.38 10.52
N GLN A 137 -30.85 -2.41 9.21
CA GLN A 137 -31.98 -1.77 8.55
C GLN A 137 -32.41 -2.64 7.38
N ASP A 138 -33.73 -2.87 7.26
CA ASP A 138 -34.32 -3.71 6.21
C ASP A 138 -33.63 -5.08 6.08
N ASP A 139 -33.03 -5.38 4.92
CA ASP A 139 -32.31 -6.63 4.62
C ASP A 139 -30.79 -6.50 4.81
N GLY A 140 -30.32 -5.52 5.58
CA GLY A 140 -28.89 -5.28 5.73
C GLY A 140 -28.42 -4.83 7.10
N ALA A 141 -27.10 -4.86 7.25
CA ALA A 141 -26.39 -4.46 8.46
C ALA A 141 -25.25 -3.48 8.14
N LEU A 142 -25.13 -2.44 8.96
CA LEU A 142 -24.01 -1.51 8.95
C LEU A 142 -22.98 -1.97 9.98
N LEU A 143 -21.74 -2.16 9.54
CA LEU A 143 -20.62 -2.58 10.37
C LEU A 143 -19.54 -1.52 10.40
N ASP A 144 -18.97 -1.31 11.57
CA ASP A 144 -17.66 -0.70 11.76
C ASP A 144 -16.61 -1.81 11.61
N VAL A 145 -15.76 -1.69 10.60
CA VAL A 145 -14.71 -2.66 10.30
C VAL A 145 -13.34 -2.04 10.51
N LYS A 146 -12.46 -2.81 11.13
CA LYS A 146 -11.05 -2.51 11.33
C LYS A 146 -10.26 -3.51 10.50
N ILE A 147 -9.51 -3.06 9.51
CA ILE A 147 -8.86 -3.92 8.51
C ILE A 147 -7.40 -3.52 8.30
N ASN A 148 -6.56 -4.43 7.83
CA ASN A 148 -5.12 -4.19 7.61
C ASN A 148 -4.75 -3.88 6.14
N LEU A 149 -5.76 -3.72 5.28
CA LEU A 149 -5.65 -3.38 3.86
C LEU A 149 -6.70 -2.33 3.45
N PRO A 150 -6.58 -1.68 2.27
CA PRO A 150 -7.56 -0.69 1.81
C PRO A 150 -8.97 -1.27 1.66
N LEU A 151 -10.01 -0.53 2.05
CA LEU A 151 -11.42 -1.01 2.02
C LEU A 151 -11.87 -1.48 0.62
N SER A 152 -11.37 -0.87 -0.45
CA SER A 152 -11.64 -1.28 -1.83
C SER A 152 -11.00 -2.62 -2.20
N ALA A 153 -9.82 -2.93 -1.64
CA ALA A 153 -9.18 -4.23 -1.83
C ALA A 153 -9.88 -5.32 -1.02
N LEU A 154 -10.41 -4.99 0.18
CA LEU A 154 -11.26 -5.91 0.95
C LEU A 154 -12.50 -6.30 0.15
N ALA A 155 -13.19 -5.31 -0.41
CA ALA A 155 -14.37 -5.55 -1.24
C ALA A 155 -14.05 -6.43 -2.45
N ALA A 156 -12.91 -6.21 -3.12
CA ALA A 156 -12.46 -7.04 -4.22
C ALA A 156 -12.19 -8.50 -3.80
N ASP A 157 -11.53 -8.71 -2.65
CA ASP A 157 -11.23 -10.07 -2.15
C ASP A 157 -12.51 -10.81 -1.73
N LEU A 158 -13.38 -10.15 -0.98
CA LEU A 158 -14.66 -10.69 -0.53
C LEU A 158 -15.59 -11.06 -1.70
N THR A 159 -15.53 -10.28 -2.79
CA THR A 159 -16.29 -10.58 -4.01
C THR A 159 -15.66 -11.69 -4.85
N ALA A 160 -14.33 -11.77 -4.89
CA ALA A 160 -13.62 -12.89 -5.52
C ALA A 160 -13.91 -14.23 -4.83
N ASN A 161 -14.15 -14.22 -3.52
CA ASN A 161 -14.55 -15.39 -2.73
C ASN A 161 -16.01 -15.83 -2.99
N GLY A 162 -16.78 -15.11 -3.83
CA GLY A 162 -18.07 -15.52 -4.37
C GLY A 162 -19.25 -15.48 -3.39
N ARG A 163 -19.02 -15.12 -2.12
CA ARG A 163 -20.06 -15.01 -1.09
C ARG A 163 -20.65 -13.60 -0.98
N LEU A 164 -20.00 -12.61 -1.57
CA LEU A 164 -20.43 -11.22 -1.57
C LEU A 164 -20.37 -10.67 -3.00
N LEU A 165 -21.24 -9.71 -3.31
CA LEU A 165 -21.19 -8.92 -4.55
C LEU A 165 -21.15 -7.44 -4.22
N GLN A 166 -20.63 -6.63 -5.14
CA GLN A 166 -20.73 -5.19 -5.03
C GLN A 166 -22.20 -4.74 -5.10
N ALA A 167 -22.61 -3.91 -4.13
CA ALA A 167 -23.97 -3.41 -4.02
C ALA A 167 -24.03 -1.90 -4.31
N PRO A 168 -25.23 -1.35 -4.57
CA PRO A 168 -25.43 0.10 -4.59
C PRO A 168 -24.95 0.76 -3.30
N VAL A 169 -24.45 2.00 -3.41
CA VAL A 169 -23.98 2.78 -2.27
C VAL A 169 -25.10 2.99 -1.26
N HIS A 170 -24.82 2.70 0.01
CA HIS A 170 -25.69 2.98 1.14
C HIS A 170 -25.23 4.25 1.86
N ASP A 171 -26.16 5.12 2.22
CA ASP A 171 -25.85 6.35 2.96
C ASP A 171 -25.21 6.04 4.31
N GLY A 172 -24.08 6.70 4.59
CA GLY A 172 -23.32 6.48 5.82
C GLY A 172 -22.43 5.22 5.82
N ALA A 173 -22.28 4.54 4.68
CA ALA A 173 -21.28 3.50 4.47
C ALA A 173 -20.20 3.95 3.48
N ASP A 174 -18.96 3.55 3.73
CA ASP A 174 -17.82 3.79 2.81
C ASP A 174 -17.82 2.78 1.66
N VAL A 175 -18.31 1.56 1.93
CA VAL A 175 -18.46 0.47 0.95
C VAL A 175 -19.77 -0.26 1.20
N SER A 176 -20.38 -0.73 0.11
CA SER A 176 -21.62 -1.50 0.16
C SER A 176 -21.47 -2.81 -0.61
N LEU A 177 -21.81 -3.90 0.07
CA LEU A 177 -21.80 -5.26 -0.46
C LEU A 177 -23.18 -5.92 -0.31
N ARG A 178 -23.40 -6.99 -1.05
CA ARG A 178 -24.59 -7.84 -1.00
C ARG A 178 -24.17 -9.27 -0.70
N TRP A 179 -24.72 -9.85 0.35
CA TRP A 179 -24.52 -11.24 0.72
C TRP A 179 -25.21 -12.19 -0.26
N LEU A 180 -24.50 -13.23 -0.68
CA LEU A 180 -24.99 -14.35 -1.46
C LEU A 180 -24.99 -15.60 -0.57
N HIS A 181 -26.19 -16.14 -0.37
CA HIS A 181 -26.52 -17.30 0.46
C HIS A 181 -25.96 -18.59 -0.16
#